data_AF-A0A7S3RZ69-F1
#
_entry.id   AF-A0A7S3RZ69-F1
#
_cell.length_a   1.000
_cell.length_b   1.000
_cell.length_c   1.000
_cell.angle_alpha   90.00
_cell.angle_beta   90.00
_cell.angle_gamma   90.00
#
_symmetry.space_group_name_H-M   'P 1'
#
loop_
_entity.id
_entity.type
_entity.pdbx_description
1 polymer ?
#
loop_
_entity_poly.entity_id
_entity_poly.type
_entity_poly.pdbx_seq_one_letter_code
_entity_poly.pdbx_strand_id
1 'polypeptide(L)'
;GFLEGSGKIMEHAAPPGDQRQAHLALLQRQHHVQMLQLQLQQQKTMLAAHNAGSSPPDIEALRLAHAQQGAQMAYALQTQMAQACAALGLPPPSPTAAAQPVLAPPPPHPAQQAEEQRRAARQKQEEEARAAAEAEAAAKAAARAEARQRDREEAAVEKAAAEKAAAERAAAKAATEAAEEEEYRQRVQEQLGRQAEESDEQREQREIEERRARRAAIAARHAAEKKAAAEVAAAAAAAAAASAEASTEAEAPAEATTAEAEAEAAPATEAAAAEAEPAA
;
A
#
# COMPACT_ATOMS: atom_id res chain seq x y z
N GLY A 1 34.23 20.72 17.96
CA GLY A 1 35.11 19.68 18.54
C GLY A 1 36.57 19.71 18.08
N PHE A 2 37.08 20.78 17.42
CA PHE A 2 38.48 20.83 16.96
C PHE A 2 39.44 21.54 17.94
N LEU A 3 38.96 21.98 19.12
CA LEU A 3 39.74 22.78 20.08
C LEU A 3 40.04 22.06 21.41
N GLU A 4 39.52 20.85 21.65
CA GLU A 4 39.75 20.13 22.92
C GLU A 4 41.03 19.28 22.95
N GLY A 5 41.75 19.16 21.82
CA GLY A 5 42.92 18.27 21.72
C GLY A 5 44.29 18.94 21.90
N SER A 6 44.40 20.27 21.90
CA SER A 6 45.68 20.98 21.73
C SER A 6 46.40 21.35 23.03
N GLY A 7 45.81 21.07 24.19
CA GLY A 7 46.25 21.66 25.47
C GLY A 7 47.40 20.97 26.21
N LYS A 8 47.99 19.87 25.70
CA LYS A 8 48.89 19.02 26.52
C LYS A 8 50.29 18.76 25.97
N ILE A 9 50.73 19.47 24.94
CA ILE A 9 52.09 19.33 24.41
C ILE A 9 52.72 20.72 24.36
N MET A 10 53.48 21.08 25.40
CA MET A 10 54.69 21.93 25.36
C MET A 10 54.97 22.52 26.75
N GLU A 11 55.55 21.70 27.64
CA GLU A 11 56.22 22.14 28.87
C GLU A 11 57.75 22.03 28.75
N HIS A 12 58.28 22.09 27.52
CA HIS A 12 59.70 22.30 27.29
C HIS A 12 59.94 23.80 27.15
N ALA A 13 60.70 24.36 28.08
CA ALA A 13 61.04 25.78 28.15
C ALA A 13 61.79 26.23 26.89
N ALA A 14 61.04 26.61 25.86
CA ALA A 14 61.57 27.28 24.69
C ALA A 14 62.21 28.61 25.14
N PRO A 15 63.36 29.01 24.57
CA PRO A 15 64.01 30.27 24.91
C PRO A 15 63.02 31.44 24.77
N PRO A 16 63.15 32.51 25.56
CA PRO A 16 62.16 33.59 25.64
C PRO A 16 61.84 34.29 24.31
N GLY A 17 62.70 34.15 23.29
CA GLY A 17 62.43 34.59 21.92
C GLY A 17 61.33 33.77 21.21
N ASP A 18 61.29 32.45 21.43
CA ASP A 18 60.35 31.54 20.77
C ASP A 18 58.95 31.65 21.37
N GLN A 19 58.84 31.99 22.66
CA GLN A 19 57.54 32.21 23.31
C GLN A 19 56.79 33.41 22.73
N ARG A 20 57.50 34.50 22.36
CA ARG A 20 56.89 35.68 21.73
C ARG A 20 56.40 35.38 20.32
N GLN A 21 57.17 34.64 19.54
CA GLN A 21 56.76 34.22 18.19
C GLN A 21 55.58 33.24 18.24
N ALA A 22 55.59 32.29 19.18
CA ALA A 22 54.47 31.38 19.40
C ALA A 22 53.18 32.12 19.79
N HIS A 23 53.29 33.14 20.65
CA HIS A 23 52.14 33.96 21.03
C HIS A 23 51.56 34.75 19.86
N LEU A 24 52.42 35.38 19.04
CA LEU A 24 51.98 36.07 17.82
C LEU A 24 51.33 35.12 16.81
N ALA A 25 51.90 33.93 16.60
CA ALA A 25 51.32 32.93 15.72
C ALA A 25 49.95 32.43 16.22
N LEU A 26 49.78 32.31 17.54
CA LEU A 26 48.49 31.94 18.14
C LEU A 26 47.44 33.05 17.95
N LEU A 27 47.82 34.32 18.17
CA LEU A 27 46.95 35.48 17.91
C LEU A 27 46.55 35.57 16.43
N GLN A 28 47.48 35.34 15.50
CA GLN A 28 47.20 35.30 14.05
C GLN A 28 46.23 34.18 13.69
N ARG A 29 46.40 32.98 14.27
CA ARG A 29 45.46 31.86 14.05
C ARG A 29 44.08 32.16 14.63
N GLN A 30 44.01 32.70 15.85
CA GLN A 30 42.75 33.11 16.46
C GLN A 30 42.03 34.16 15.60
N HIS A 31 42.78 35.13 15.08
CA HIS A 31 42.28 36.14 14.17
C HIS A 31 41.73 35.55 12.87
N HIS A 32 42.47 34.63 12.23
CA HIS A 32 42.02 33.96 11.02
C HIS A 32 40.71 33.19 11.24
N VAL A 33 40.58 32.49 12.37
CA VAL A 33 39.34 31.79 12.73
C VAL A 33 38.17 32.77 12.92
N GLN A 34 38.38 33.91 13.57
CA GLN A 34 37.33 34.93 13.71
C GLN A 34 36.87 35.50 12.36
N MET A 35 37.80 35.73 11.43
CA MET A 35 37.45 36.19 10.08
C MET A 35 36.65 35.14 9.31
N LEU A 36 37.02 33.86 9.40
CA LEU A 36 36.25 32.77 8.80
C LEU A 36 34.85 32.63 9.40
N GLN A 37 34.72 32.79 10.71
CA GLN A 37 33.42 32.76 11.39
C GLN A 37 32.52 33.91 10.92
N LEU A 38 33.06 35.13 10.80
CA LEU A 38 32.32 36.27 10.27
C LEU A 38 31.86 35.99 8.83
N GLN A 39 32.76 35.53 7.95
CA GLN A 39 32.42 35.23 6.56
C GLN A 39 31.31 34.16 6.46
N LEU A 40 31.38 33.13 7.29
CA LEU A 40 30.37 32.07 7.33
C LEU A 40 29.02 32.59 7.85
N GLN A 41 29.04 33.51 8.82
CA GLN A 41 27.83 34.20 9.27
C GLN A 41 27.21 35.06 8.17
N GLN A 42 28.02 35.81 7.40
CA GLN A 42 27.57 36.60 6.26
C GLN A 42 26.94 35.74 5.16
N GLN A 43 27.51 34.57 4.88
CA GLN A 43 26.91 33.63 3.93
C GLN A 43 25.57 33.10 4.42
N LYS A 44 25.45 32.79 5.73
CA LYS A 44 24.19 32.34 6.33
C LYS A 44 23.11 33.40 6.27
N THR A 45 23.42 34.66 6.59
CA THR A 45 22.44 35.76 6.53
C THR A 45 21.99 36.03 5.09
N MET A 46 22.92 36.01 4.14
CA MET A 46 22.63 36.13 2.71
C MET A 46 21.71 35.01 2.20
N LEU A 47 22.00 33.75 2.55
CA LEU A 47 21.17 32.60 2.19
C LEU A 47 19.79 32.67 2.84
N ALA A 48 19.71 33.10 4.10
CA ALA A 48 18.44 33.29 4.80
C ALA A 48 17.59 34.39 4.14
N ALA A 49 18.19 35.53 3.78
CA ALA A 49 17.51 36.61 3.08
C ALA A 49 16.99 36.16 1.70
N HIS A 50 17.80 35.40 0.95
CA HIS A 50 17.39 34.83 -0.33
C HIS A 50 16.21 33.85 -0.17
N ASN A 51 16.28 32.93 0.81
CA ASN A 51 15.21 31.96 1.07
C ASN A 51 13.92 32.63 1.58
N ALA A 52 14.02 33.78 2.23
CA ALA A 52 12.87 34.58 2.65
C ALA A 52 12.23 35.36 1.49
N GLY A 53 12.77 35.27 0.27
CA GLY A 53 12.27 36.03 -0.89
C GLY A 53 12.56 37.53 -0.79
N SER A 54 13.62 37.92 -0.07
CA SER A 54 14.00 39.33 0.07
C SER A 54 14.30 39.95 -1.29
N SER A 55 13.96 41.22 -1.47
CA SER A 55 14.13 41.90 -2.74
C SER A 55 15.62 42.12 -3.07
N PRO A 56 16.01 42.21 -4.36
CA PRO A 56 17.39 42.50 -4.75
C PRO A 56 18.05 43.72 -4.06
N PRO A 57 17.38 44.87 -3.86
CA PRO A 57 18.00 46.01 -3.17
C PRO A 57 18.26 45.73 -1.68
N ASP A 58 17.44 44.91 -1.01
CA ASP A 58 17.68 44.52 0.39
C ASP A 58 18.93 43.64 0.52
N ILE A 59 19.17 42.77 -0.46
CA ILE A 59 20.37 41.93 -0.54
C ILE A 59 21.62 42.80 -0.76
N GLU A 60 21.53 43.85 -1.58
CA GLU A 60 22.64 44.79 -1.76
C GLU A 60 22.94 45.61 -0.50
N ALA A 61 21.91 46.08 0.20
CA ALA A 61 22.07 46.77 1.49
C ALA A 61 22.75 45.87 2.53
N LEU A 62 22.36 44.58 2.60
CA LEU A 62 23.01 43.60 3.46
C LEU A 62 24.47 43.36 3.08
N ARG A 63 24.79 43.26 1.79
CA ARG A 63 26.18 43.13 1.32
C ARG A 63 27.01 44.34 1.73
N LEU A 64 26.49 45.55 1.58
CA LEU A 64 27.19 46.77 1.96
C LEU A 64 27.41 46.84 3.48
N ALA A 65 26.39 46.50 4.27
CA ALA A 65 26.51 46.46 5.73
C ALA A 65 27.55 45.43 6.19
N HIS A 66 27.56 44.25 5.58
CA HIS A 66 28.57 43.21 5.86
C HIS A 66 29.98 43.62 5.41
N ALA A 67 30.12 44.32 4.29
CA ALA A 67 31.40 44.87 3.85
C ALA A 67 31.93 45.92 4.84
N GLN A 68 31.06 46.82 5.32
CA GLN A 68 31.43 47.80 6.34
C GLN A 68 31.82 47.14 7.66
N GLN A 69 31.06 46.14 8.10
CA GLN A 69 31.38 45.37 9.32
C GLN A 69 32.73 44.65 9.19
N GLY A 70 33.00 44.03 8.03
CA GLY A 70 34.28 43.40 7.73
C GLY A 70 35.45 44.39 7.79
N ALA A 71 35.27 45.58 7.22
CA ALA A 71 36.28 46.65 7.27
C ALA A 71 36.55 47.14 8.70
N GLN A 72 35.51 47.33 9.51
CA GLN A 72 35.66 47.75 10.92
C GLN A 72 36.38 46.68 11.75
N MET A 73 36.04 45.41 11.55
CA MET A 73 36.73 44.31 12.23
C MET A 73 38.19 44.22 11.80
N ALA A 74 38.49 44.29 10.50
CA ALA A 74 39.86 44.29 10.00
C ALA A 74 40.70 45.42 10.62
N TYR A 75 40.13 46.63 10.71
CA TYR A 75 40.79 47.77 11.34
C TYR A 75 41.02 47.58 12.85
N ALA A 76 40.02 47.10 13.58
CA ALA A 76 40.16 46.82 15.01
C ALA A 76 41.25 45.77 15.28
N LEU A 77 41.31 44.75 14.43
CA LEU A 77 42.27 43.65 14.53
C LEU A 77 43.69 44.10 14.18
N GLN A 78 43.84 44.93 13.15
CA GLN A 78 45.11 45.58 12.83
C GLN A 78 45.61 46.44 14.01
N THR A 79 44.69 47.14 14.68
CA THR A 79 45.01 47.96 15.85
C THR A 79 45.47 47.11 17.03
N GLN A 80 44.78 46.01 17.33
CA GLN A 80 45.19 45.08 18.40
C GLN A 80 46.56 44.44 18.11
N MET A 81 46.81 44.04 16.86
CA MET A 81 48.10 43.48 16.47
C MET A 81 49.23 44.51 16.60
N ALA A 82 48.99 45.76 16.23
CA ALA A 82 49.94 46.85 16.43
C ALA A 82 50.24 47.09 17.92
N GLN A 83 49.22 47.07 18.79
CA GLN A 83 49.38 47.19 20.24
C GLN A 83 50.16 46.00 20.84
N ALA A 84 49.90 44.78 20.38
CA ALA A 84 50.62 43.59 20.82
C ALA A 84 52.10 43.65 20.40
N CYS A 85 52.41 44.07 19.17
CA CYS A 85 53.78 44.29 18.73
C CYS A 85 54.49 45.35 19.58
N ALA A 86 53.82 46.47 19.87
CA ALA A 86 54.37 47.53 20.72
C ALA A 86 54.68 47.04 22.14
N ALA A 87 53.77 46.27 22.76
CA ALA A 87 53.96 45.69 24.10
C ALA A 87 55.15 44.72 24.16
N LEU A 88 55.45 44.04 23.04
CA LEU A 88 56.57 43.11 22.93
C LEU A 88 57.89 43.80 22.52
N GLY A 89 57.89 45.13 22.32
CA GLY A 89 59.05 45.88 21.84
C GLY A 89 59.42 45.56 20.39
N LEU A 90 58.50 45.00 19.62
CA LEU A 90 58.69 44.70 18.20
C LEU A 90 58.27 45.92 17.38
N PRO A 91 58.96 46.21 16.27
CA PRO A 91 58.54 47.28 15.37
C PRO A 91 57.11 46.98 14.88
N PRO A 92 56.24 48.00 14.79
CA PRO A 92 54.91 47.80 14.25
C PRO A 92 55.03 47.21 12.84
N PRO A 93 54.15 46.28 12.44
CA PRO A 93 54.14 45.78 11.08
C PRO A 93 53.98 46.98 10.16
N SER A 94 54.99 47.27 9.34
CA SER A 94 54.97 48.44 8.48
C SER A 94 53.76 48.31 7.54
N PRO A 95 52.85 49.30 7.48
CA PRO A 95 51.74 49.27 6.53
C PRO A 95 52.25 49.26 5.07
N THR A 96 53.54 49.55 4.89
CA THR A 96 54.27 49.65 3.64
C THR A 96 54.48 48.33 2.90
N ALA A 97 54.31 47.16 3.54
CA ALA A 97 54.33 45.88 2.80
C ALA A 97 53.04 45.64 1.97
N ALA A 98 51.95 46.35 2.26
CA ALA A 98 50.71 46.35 1.46
C ALA A 98 50.61 47.59 0.54
N ALA A 99 51.57 48.50 0.62
CA ALA A 99 51.68 49.68 -0.23
C ALA A 99 52.99 49.64 -1.04
N GLN A 100 53.29 48.50 -1.67
CA GLN A 100 54.00 48.63 -2.93
C GLN A 100 53.09 49.50 -3.82
N PRO A 101 53.59 50.59 -4.42
CA PRO A 101 52.86 51.22 -5.49
C PRO A 101 52.72 50.14 -6.54
N VAL A 102 51.56 49.48 -6.57
CA VAL A 102 51.14 48.68 -7.71
C VAL A 102 51.19 49.69 -8.84
N LEU A 103 52.27 49.62 -9.62
CA LEU A 103 52.45 50.41 -10.82
C LEU A 103 51.12 50.26 -11.55
N ALA A 104 50.36 51.36 -11.62
CA ALA A 104 49.01 51.30 -12.15
C ALA A 104 49.11 50.57 -13.49
N PRO A 105 48.42 49.43 -13.67
CA PRO A 105 48.53 48.68 -14.90
C PRO A 105 48.29 49.66 -16.05
N PRO A 106 49.14 49.67 -17.08
CA PRO A 106 48.97 50.58 -18.19
C PRO A 106 47.53 50.45 -18.71
N PRO A 107 46.87 51.56 -19.05
CA PRO A 107 45.49 51.51 -19.50
C PRO A 107 45.39 50.52 -20.67
N PRO A 108 44.41 49.60 -20.64
CA PRO A 108 44.30 48.58 -21.66
C PRO A 108 44.18 49.24 -23.03
N HIS A 109 44.89 48.68 -24.01
CA HIS A 109 44.93 49.24 -25.36
C HIS A 109 43.49 49.33 -25.90
N PRO A 110 43.09 50.40 -26.62
CA PRO A 110 41.72 50.55 -27.10
C PRO A 110 41.22 49.37 -27.95
N ALA A 111 42.15 48.69 -28.64
CA ALA A 111 41.86 47.45 -29.36
C ALA A 111 41.46 46.29 -28.42
N GLN A 112 42.10 46.16 -27.26
CA GLN A 112 41.76 45.17 -26.24
C GLN A 112 40.41 45.49 -25.60
N GLN A 113 40.14 46.77 -25.31
CA GLN A 113 38.83 47.19 -24.79
C GLN A 113 37.69 46.85 -25.78
N ALA A 114 37.89 47.06 -27.08
CA ALA A 114 36.90 46.71 -28.09
C ALA A 114 36.69 45.19 -28.21
N GLU A 115 37.74 44.38 -28.04
CA GLU A 115 37.62 42.93 -28.04
C GLU A 115 36.91 42.41 -26.78
N GLU A 116 37.23 42.97 -25.60
CA GLU A 116 36.56 42.66 -24.34
C GLU A 116 35.06 42.99 -24.39
N GLN A 117 34.69 44.14 -24.96
CA GLN A 117 33.28 44.50 -25.18
C GLN A 117 32.56 43.50 -26.10
N ARG A 118 33.22 43.01 -27.16
CA ARG A 118 32.64 41.98 -28.03
C ARG A 118 32.49 40.64 -27.32
N ARG A 119 33.44 40.25 -26.47
CA ARG A 119 33.36 39.03 -25.66
C ARG A 119 32.23 39.14 -24.64
N ALA A 120 32.12 40.26 -23.95
CA ALA A 120 31.04 40.53 -23.00
C ALA A 120 29.66 40.51 -23.69
N ALA A 121 29.54 41.10 -24.88
CA ALA A 121 28.31 41.06 -25.67
C ALA A 121 27.91 39.63 -26.08
N ARG A 122 28.88 38.80 -26.48
CA ARG A 122 28.63 37.38 -26.80
C ARG A 122 28.23 36.58 -25.56
N GLN A 123 28.93 36.76 -24.44
CA GLN A 123 28.57 36.11 -23.18
C GLN A 123 27.15 36.48 -22.76
N LYS A 124 26.78 37.76 -22.85
CA LYS A 124 25.42 38.20 -22.57
C LYS A 124 24.39 37.54 -23.49
N GLN A 125 24.66 37.44 -24.79
CA GLN A 125 23.78 36.74 -25.74
C GLN A 125 23.67 35.23 -25.44
N GLU A 126 24.77 34.58 -25.04
CA GLU A 126 24.78 33.18 -24.65
C GLU A 126 24.00 32.95 -23.35
N GLU A 127 24.12 33.84 -22.37
CA GLU A 127 23.36 33.80 -21.11
C GLU A 127 21.86 34.01 -21.36
N GLU A 128 21.49 34.99 -22.21
CA GLU A 128 20.10 35.21 -22.62
C GLU A 128 19.52 34.00 -23.36
N ALA A 129 20.29 33.38 -24.26
CA ALA A 129 19.87 32.18 -24.98
C ALA A 129 19.71 30.98 -24.03
N ARG A 130 20.60 30.81 -23.05
CA ARG A 130 20.49 29.77 -22.01
C ARG A 130 19.26 29.99 -21.14
N ALA A 131 19.04 31.22 -20.67
CA ALA A 131 17.87 31.57 -19.87
C ALA A 131 16.55 31.32 -20.64
N ALA A 132 16.51 31.63 -21.94
CA ALA A 132 15.36 31.33 -22.78
C ALA A 132 15.12 29.82 -22.92
N ALA A 133 16.18 29.02 -23.12
CA ALA A 133 16.07 27.57 -23.21
C ALA A 133 15.61 26.92 -21.89
N GLU A 134 16.11 27.41 -20.75
CA GLU A 134 15.67 26.96 -19.42
C GLU A 134 14.21 27.32 -19.15
N ALA A 135 13.77 28.52 -19.53
CA ALA A 135 12.37 28.93 -19.41
C ALA A 135 11.44 28.06 -20.27
N GLU A 136 11.84 27.74 -21.51
CA GLU A 136 11.08 26.85 -22.39
C GLU A 136 11.00 25.41 -21.82
N ALA A 137 12.10 24.90 -21.28
CA ALA A 137 12.14 23.59 -20.64
C ALA A 137 11.22 23.56 -19.39
N ALA A 138 11.24 24.61 -18.57
CA ALA A 138 10.37 24.75 -17.40
C ALA A 138 8.89 24.82 -17.81
N ALA A 139 8.55 25.59 -18.84
CA ALA A 139 7.18 25.68 -19.36
C ALA A 139 6.67 24.32 -19.88
N LYS A 140 7.51 23.57 -20.61
CA LYS A 140 7.18 22.21 -21.06
C LYS A 140 7.01 21.23 -19.90
N ALA A 141 7.84 21.33 -18.86
CA ALA A 141 7.72 20.51 -17.65
C ALA A 141 6.42 20.81 -16.90
N ALA A 142 6.06 22.08 -16.75
CA ALA A 142 4.81 22.52 -16.13
C ALA A 142 3.59 22.00 -16.90
N ALA A 143 3.57 22.15 -18.23
CA ALA A 143 2.49 21.64 -19.07
C ALA A 143 2.31 20.11 -18.96
N ARG A 144 3.41 19.35 -18.87
CA ARG A 144 3.37 17.90 -18.66
C ARG A 144 2.85 17.52 -17.27
N ALA A 145 3.19 18.30 -16.24
CA ALA A 145 2.68 18.08 -14.89
C ALA A 145 1.17 18.32 -14.83
N GLU A 146 0.70 19.39 -15.45
CA GLU A 146 -0.73 19.72 -15.55
C GLU A 146 -1.52 18.65 -16.32
N ALA A 147 -1.00 18.16 -17.45
CA ALA A 147 -1.62 17.06 -18.19
C ALA A 147 -1.77 15.80 -17.32
N ARG A 148 -0.72 15.39 -16.61
CA ARG A 148 -0.78 14.24 -15.68
C ARG A 148 -1.75 14.45 -14.53
N GLN A 149 -1.97 15.68 -14.09
CA GLN A 149 -2.94 15.97 -13.06
C GLN A 149 -4.36 15.77 -13.61
N ARG A 150 -4.65 16.28 -14.81
CA ARG A 150 -5.94 16.05 -15.49
C ARG A 150 -6.22 14.56 -15.69
N ASP A 151 -5.24 13.80 -16.17
CA ASP A 151 -5.39 12.35 -16.38
C ASP A 151 -5.75 11.62 -15.07
N ARG A 152 -5.19 12.05 -13.93
CA ARG A 152 -5.50 11.48 -12.61
C ARG A 152 -6.89 11.87 -12.13
N GLU A 153 -7.28 13.12 -12.36
CA GLU A 153 -8.62 13.61 -12.01
C GLU A 153 -9.68 12.89 -12.84
N GLU A 154 -9.47 12.72 -14.15
CA GLU A 154 -10.34 11.95 -15.04
C GLU A 154 -10.44 10.49 -14.60
N ALA A 155 -9.32 9.83 -14.30
CA ALA A 155 -9.31 8.46 -13.80
C ALA A 155 -10.02 8.32 -12.45
N ALA A 156 -9.93 9.32 -11.57
CA ALA A 156 -10.65 9.33 -10.30
C ALA A 156 -12.17 9.47 -10.50
N VAL A 157 -12.58 10.32 -11.45
CA VAL A 157 -14.00 10.48 -11.82
C VAL A 157 -14.54 9.19 -12.44
N GLU A 158 -13.81 8.55 -13.34
CA GLU A 158 -14.21 7.27 -13.95
C GLU A 158 -14.34 6.16 -12.89
N LYS A 159 -13.37 6.08 -11.97
CA LYS A 159 -13.43 5.14 -10.85
C LYS A 159 -14.66 5.39 -9.97
N ALA A 160 -14.94 6.64 -9.60
CA ALA A 160 -16.11 6.99 -8.80
C ALA A 160 -17.43 6.65 -9.53
N ALA A 161 -17.49 6.86 -10.85
CA ALA A 161 -18.64 6.48 -11.67
C ALA A 161 -18.84 4.96 -11.72
N ALA A 162 -17.75 4.19 -11.86
CA ALA A 162 -17.79 2.74 -11.84
C ALA A 162 -18.22 2.18 -10.48
N GLU A 163 -17.72 2.75 -9.38
CA GLU A 163 -18.14 2.39 -8.02
C GLU A 163 -19.61 2.69 -7.77
N LYS A 164 -20.10 3.85 -8.23
CA LYS A 164 -21.53 4.20 -8.15
C LYS A 164 -22.39 3.21 -8.95
N ALA A 165 -21.99 2.88 -10.18
CA ALA A 165 -22.71 1.91 -11.00
C ALA A 165 -22.69 0.50 -10.38
N ALA A 166 -21.59 0.10 -9.73
CA ALA A 166 -21.51 -1.16 -9.01
C ALA A 166 -22.43 -1.17 -7.78
N ALA A 167 -22.48 -0.07 -7.02
CA ALA A 167 -23.37 0.08 -5.88
C ALA A 167 -24.86 0.06 -6.28
N GLU A 168 -25.23 0.73 -7.38
CA GLU A 168 -26.60 0.69 -7.91
C GLU A 168 -27.01 -0.72 -8.36
N ARG A 169 -26.11 -1.47 -9.00
CA ARG A 169 -26.35 -2.88 -9.36
C ARG A 169 -26.49 -3.76 -8.12
N ALA A 170 -25.69 -3.54 -7.08
CA ALA A 170 -25.80 -4.28 -5.82
C ALA A 170 -27.13 -3.98 -5.11
N ALA A 171 -27.54 -2.70 -5.07
CA ALA A 171 -28.82 -2.30 -4.51
C ALA A 171 -30.01 -2.88 -5.29
N ALA A 172 -29.93 -2.91 -6.62
CA ALA A 172 -30.96 -3.53 -7.46
C ALA A 172 -31.09 -5.05 -7.20
N LYS A 173 -29.95 -5.76 -7.08
CA LYS A 173 -29.95 -7.19 -6.75
C LYS A 173 -30.51 -7.46 -5.35
N ALA A 174 -30.11 -6.67 -4.36
CA ALA A 174 -30.64 -6.81 -3.00
C ALA A 174 -32.16 -6.57 -2.95
N ALA A 175 -32.68 -5.62 -3.74
CA ALA A 175 -34.12 -5.38 -3.85
C ALA A 175 -34.87 -6.55 -4.50
N THR A 176 -34.30 -7.17 -5.54
CA THR A 176 -34.91 -8.35 -6.17
C THR A 176 -34.85 -9.58 -5.26
N GLU A 177 -33.72 -9.81 -4.58
CA GLU A 177 -33.56 -10.90 -3.62
C GLU A 177 -34.54 -10.75 -2.44
N ALA A 178 -34.73 -9.53 -1.92
CA ALA A 178 -35.72 -9.26 -0.88
C ALA A 178 -37.16 -9.55 -1.34
N ALA A 179 -37.52 -9.17 -2.58
CA ALA A 179 -38.84 -9.47 -3.14
C ALA A 179 -39.06 -10.98 -3.33
N GLU A 180 -38.05 -11.71 -3.82
CA GLU A 180 -38.09 -13.17 -3.97
C GLU A 180 -38.22 -13.87 -2.60
N GLU A 181 -37.53 -13.39 -1.57
CA GLU A 181 -37.69 -13.87 -0.20
C GLU A 181 -39.10 -13.65 0.36
N GLU A 182 -39.69 -12.48 0.12
CA GLU A 182 -41.07 -12.20 0.55
C GLU A 182 -42.09 -13.10 -0.15
N GLU A 183 -41.95 -13.32 -1.46
CA GLU A 183 -42.79 -14.28 -2.18
C GLU A 183 -42.60 -15.71 -1.67
N TYR A 184 -41.37 -16.12 -1.36
CA TYR A 184 -41.11 -17.43 -0.80
C TYR A 184 -41.77 -17.58 0.57
N ARG A 185 -41.66 -16.57 1.44
CA ARG A 185 -42.34 -16.56 2.75
C ARG A 185 -43.86 -16.65 2.60
N GLN A 186 -44.44 -15.92 1.64
CA GLN A 186 -45.88 -16.01 1.34
C GLN A 186 -46.27 -17.41 0.86
N ARG A 187 -45.51 -18.03 -0.05
CA ARG A 187 -45.77 -19.40 -0.51
C ARG A 187 -45.70 -20.43 0.61
N VAL A 188 -44.71 -20.31 1.51
CA VAL A 188 -44.58 -21.19 2.68
C VAL A 188 -45.75 -20.97 3.64
N GLN A 189 -46.13 -19.72 3.90
CA GLN A 189 -47.26 -19.39 4.76
C GLN A 189 -48.60 -19.89 4.18
N GLU A 190 -48.78 -19.79 2.86
CA GLU A 190 -49.95 -20.31 2.16
C GLU A 190 -49.99 -21.84 2.18
N GLN A 191 -48.84 -22.52 2.00
CA GLN A 191 -48.76 -23.98 2.16
C GLN A 191 -49.11 -24.42 3.58
N LEU A 192 -48.58 -23.73 4.60
CA LEU A 192 -48.89 -24.02 6.00
C LEU A 192 -50.36 -23.73 6.31
N GLY A 193 -50.93 -22.63 5.79
CA GLY A 193 -52.35 -22.31 5.95
C GLY A 193 -53.26 -23.36 5.32
N ARG A 194 -52.96 -23.81 4.10
CA ARG A 194 -53.71 -24.89 3.44
C ARG A 194 -53.62 -26.22 4.18
N GLN A 195 -52.47 -26.54 4.79
CA GLN A 195 -52.33 -27.74 5.63
C GLN A 195 -53.06 -27.61 6.97
N ALA A 196 -53.15 -26.41 7.54
CA ALA A 196 -53.93 -26.15 8.75
C ALA A 196 -55.45 -26.16 8.48
N GLU A 197 -55.89 -25.85 7.26
CA GLU A 197 -57.28 -25.92 6.81
C GLU A 197 -57.73 -27.32 6.36
N GLU A 198 -56.80 -28.26 6.14
CA GLU A 198 -57.15 -29.69 6.10
C GLU A 198 -57.62 -30.09 7.50
N SER A 199 -58.94 -30.00 7.72
CA SER A 199 -59.60 -30.44 8.94
C SER A 199 -59.09 -31.83 9.35
N ASP A 200 -58.76 -31.99 10.64
CA ASP A 200 -58.39 -33.28 11.23
C ASP A 200 -59.40 -34.39 10.86
N GLU A 201 -60.68 -34.03 10.67
CA GLU A 201 -61.74 -34.95 10.22
C GLU A 201 -61.57 -35.41 8.76
N GLN A 202 -61.13 -34.54 7.84
CA GLN A 202 -60.86 -34.93 6.45
C GLN A 202 -59.61 -35.81 6.36
N ARG A 203 -58.63 -35.55 7.22
CA ARG A 203 -57.41 -36.36 7.33
C ARG A 203 -57.75 -37.77 7.83
N GLU A 204 -58.57 -37.86 8.88
CA GLU A 204 -59.04 -39.13 9.42
C GLU A 204 -59.89 -39.92 8.40
N GLN A 205 -60.76 -39.26 7.64
CA GLN A 205 -61.55 -39.93 6.59
C GLN A 205 -60.68 -40.53 5.48
N ARG A 206 -59.65 -39.80 5.01
CA ARG A 206 -58.71 -40.33 4.00
C ARG A 206 -57.94 -41.54 4.52
N GLU A 207 -57.47 -41.51 5.76
CA GLU A 207 -56.80 -42.67 6.38
C GLU A 207 -57.72 -43.89 6.50
N ILE A 208 -58.99 -43.68 6.85
CA ILE A 208 -59.98 -44.74 6.95
C ILE A 208 -60.26 -45.35 5.57
N GLU A 209 -60.44 -44.52 4.53
CA GLU A 209 -60.65 -44.97 3.15
C GLU A 209 -59.44 -45.74 2.61
N GLU A 210 -58.23 -45.27 2.88
CA GLU A 210 -57.01 -45.97 2.46
C GLU A 210 -56.88 -47.33 3.17
N ARG A 211 -57.16 -47.40 4.48
CA ARG A 211 -57.19 -48.67 5.22
C ARG A 211 -58.24 -49.63 4.65
N ARG A 212 -59.41 -49.12 4.25
CA ARG A 212 -60.46 -49.93 3.59
C ARG A 212 -60.00 -50.44 2.23
N ALA A 213 -59.40 -49.58 1.41
CA ALA A 213 -58.88 -49.94 0.09
C ALA A 213 -57.76 -51.00 0.19
N ARG A 214 -56.83 -50.83 1.14
CA ARG A 214 -55.77 -51.82 1.42
C ARG A 214 -56.34 -53.17 1.84
N ARG A 215 -57.34 -53.19 2.73
CA ARG A 215 -58.03 -54.44 3.12
C ARG A 215 -58.75 -55.09 1.94
N ALA A 216 -59.40 -54.31 1.09
CA ALA A 216 -60.08 -54.82 -0.11
C ALA A 216 -59.09 -55.42 -1.12
N ALA A 217 -57.93 -54.78 -1.33
CA ALA A 217 -56.86 -55.29 -2.19
C ALA A 217 -56.28 -56.61 -1.67
N ILE A 218 -56.04 -56.71 -0.35
CA ILE A 218 -55.57 -57.95 0.29
C ILE A 218 -56.63 -59.06 0.16
N ALA A 219 -57.90 -58.75 0.38
CA ALA A 219 -58.99 -59.72 0.22
C ALA A 219 -59.12 -60.20 -1.24
N ALA A 220 -59.00 -59.30 -2.22
CA ALA A 220 -59.00 -59.65 -3.63
C ALA A 220 -57.81 -60.55 -4.01
N ARG A 221 -56.62 -60.24 -3.48
CA ARG A 221 -55.42 -61.06 -3.66
C ARG A 221 -55.61 -62.46 -3.08
N HIS A 222 -56.10 -62.59 -1.84
CA HIS A 222 -56.39 -63.89 -1.25
C HIS A 222 -57.49 -64.65 -1.98
N ALA A 223 -58.50 -63.97 -2.53
CA ALA A 223 -59.53 -64.62 -3.34
C ALA A 223 -58.97 -65.14 -4.67
N ALA A 224 -58.07 -64.39 -5.32
CA ALA A 224 -57.37 -64.83 -6.52
C ALA A 224 -56.42 -66.00 -6.23
N GLU A 225 -55.65 -65.95 -5.15
CA GLU A 225 -54.76 -67.03 -4.70
C GLU A 225 -55.54 -68.30 -4.34
N LYS A 226 -56.73 -68.18 -3.71
CA LYS A 226 -57.60 -69.35 -3.45
C LYS A 226 -58.15 -69.98 -4.72
N LYS A 227 -58.51 -69.18 -5.74
CA LYS A 227 -58.94 -69.72 -7.05
C LYS A 227 -57.78 -70.40 -7.78
N ALA A 228 -56.61 -69.78 -7.81
CA ALA A 228 -55.41 -70.36 -8.39
C ALA A 228 -55.00 -71.65 -7.66
N ALA A 229 -55.06 -71.70 -6.34
CA ALA A 229 -54.79 -72.90 -5.56
C ALA A 229 -55.82 -74.01 -5.81
N ALA A 230 -57.09 -73.68 -6.02
CA ALA A 230 -58.12 -74.65 -6.40
C ALA A 230 -57.92 -75.19 -7.82
N GLU A 231 -57.49 -74.35 -8.76
CA GLU A 231 -57.13 -74.77 -10.14
C GLU A 231 -55.87 -75.63 -10.15
N VAL A 232 -54.86 -75.33 -9.32
CA VAL A 232 -53.66 -76.16 -9.15
C VAL A 232 -54.00 -77.49 -8.47
N ALA A 233 -54.87 -77.51 -7.47
CA ALA A 233 -55.34 -78.75 -6.85
C ALA A 233 -56.17 -79.61 -7.84
N ALA A 234 -57.00 -78.98 -8.68
CA ALA A 234 -57.73 -79.66 -9.74
C ALA A 234 -56.79 -80.21 -10.84
N ALA A 235 -55.76 -79.44 -11.22
CA ALA A 235 -54.74 -79.87 -12.17
C ALA A 235 -53.84 -80.98 -11.61
N ALA A 236 -53.48 -80.93 -10.32
CA ALA A 236 -52.73 -81.98 -9.63
C ALA A 236 -53.57 -83.26 -9.46
N ALA A 237 -54.87 -83.15 -9.19
CA ALA A 237 -55.78 -84.30 -9.17
C ALA A 237 -55.95 -84.93 -10.56
N ALA A 238 -56.03 -84.11 -11.62
CA ALA A 238 -56.06 -84.59 -13.00
C ALA A 238 -54.73 -85.24 -13.44
N ALA A 239 -53.59 -84.67 -13.03
CA ALA A 239 -52.26 -85.24 -13.27
C ALA A 239 -52.02 -86.53 -12.49
N ALA A 240 -52.51 -86.63 -11.24
CA ALA A 240 -52.46 -87.86 -10.45
C ALA A 240 -53.38 -88.96 -11.04
N ALA A 241 -54.55 -88.60 -11.58
CA ALA A 241 -55.40 -89.54 -12.31
C ALA A 241 -54.76 -90.02 -13.63
N ALA A 242 -54.05 -89.16 -14.36
CA ALA A 242 -53.29 -89.54 -15.55
C ALA A 242 -52.02 -90.35 -15.21
N SER A 243 -51.36 -90.07 -14.08
CA SER A 243 -50.20 -90.83 -13.59
C SER A 243 -50.57 -92.18 -12.98
N ALA A 244 -51.84 -92.40 -12.60
CA ALA A 244 -52.35 -93.70 -12.18
C ALA A 244 -52.56 -94.66 -13.36
N GLU A 245 -52.64 -94.15 -14.60
CA GLU A 245 -52.70 -94.97 -15.83
C GLU A 245 -51.33 -95.18 -16.50
N ALA A 246 -50.26 -94.58 -15.95
CA ALA A 246 -48.92 -94.60 -16.55
C ALA A 246 -47.81 -94.83 -15.49
N SER A 247 -47.92 -95.88 -14.67
CA SER A 247 -46.77 -96.47 -13.96
C SER A 247 -47.12 -97.81 -13.32
N THR A 248 -47.17 -98.84 -14.15
CA THR A 248 -46.60 -100.14 -13.79
C THR A 248 -45.09 -100.06 -13.97
N GLU A 249 -44.35 -100.50 -12.96
CA GLU A 249 -42.97 -101.03 -13.03
C GLU A 249 -41.78 -100.08 -12.67
N ALA A 250 -40.94 -100.62 -11.77
CA ALA A 250 -39.54 -100.28 -11.45
C ALA A 250 -39.18 -99.19 -10.40
N GLU A 251 -39.14 -99.62 -9.13
CA GLU A 251 -37.93 -99.84 -8.29
C GLU A 251 -36.72 -98.86 -8.30
N ALA A 252 -36.55 -98.16 -7.15
CA ALA A 252 -35.32 -97.83 -6.36
C ALA A 252 -34.14 -97.00 -6.96
N PRO A 253 -33.14 -96.54 -6.14
CA PRO A 253 -33.20 -95.44 -5.15
C PRO A 253 -32.01 -94.43 -5.29
N ALA A 254 -32.00 -93.34 -4.52
CA ALA A 254 -30.83 -92.76 -3.79
C ALA A 254 -30.97 -91.26 -3.46
N GLU A 255 -30.38 -90.90 -2.33
CA GLU A 255 -30.41 -89.64 -1.57
C GLU A 255 -29.65 -88.47 -2.23
N ALA A 256 -29.96 -87.22 -1.81
CA ALA A 256 -29.04 -86.36 -1.06
C ALA A 256 -29.42 -84.85 -1.08
N THR A 257 -29.44 -84.28 0.13
CA THR A 257 -28.88 -82.96 0.53
C THR A 257 -29.55 -81.61 0.17
N THR A 258 -30.15 -81.02 1.22
CA THR A 258 -29.89 -79.69 1.84
C THR A 258 -29.66 -78.43 0.98
N ALA A 259 -30.49 -77.41 1.21
CA ALA A 259 -30.17 -76.10 1.81
C ALA A 259 -30.89 -74.93 1.13
N GLU A 260 -31.76 -74.22 1.85
CA GLU A 260 -31.81 -72.74 1.84
C GLU A 260 -32.72 -72.25 2.98
N ALA A 261 -32.09 -71.63 3.98
CA ALA A 261 -32.75 -70.79 4.96
C ALA A 261 -32.48 -69.34 4.53
N GLU A 262 -33.54 -68.66 4.10
CA GLU A 262 -33.58 -67.20 3.95
C GLU A 262 -33.98 -66.52 5.27
N ALA A 263 -33.76 -65.20 5.28
CA ALA A 263 -34.16 -64.18 6.25
C ALA A 263 -33.10 -63.93 7.35
N GLU A 264 -32.74 -62.69 7.69
CA GLU A 264 -33.42 -61.41 7.47
C GLU A 264 -32.40 -60.29 7.69
N ALA A 265 -32.49 -59.25 6.86
CA ALA A 265 -31.78 -58.00 7.06
C ALA A 265 -32.50 -57.16 8.13
N ALA A 266 -31.76 -56.72 9.14
CA ALA A 266 -32.17 -55.63 10.02
C ALA A 266 -31.22 -54.44 9.81
N PRO A 267 -31.71 -53.25 9.42
CA PRO A 267 -30.98 -52.01 9.63
C PRO A 267 -31.51 -51.32 10.90
N ALA A 268 -30.62 -51.11 11.86
CA ALA A 268 -30.85 -50.20 12.97
C ALA A 268 -29.64 -49.29 13.15
N THR A 269 -29.95 -48.07 13.53
CA THR A 269 -29.13 -47.00 14.13
C THR A 269 -28.28 -46.14 13.19
N GLU A 270 -28.91 -45.08 12.70
CA GLU A 270 -28.32 -43.76 12.51
C GLU A 270 -28.44 -42.99 13.85
N ALA A 271 -27.32 -42.59 14.43
CA ALA A 271 -27.28 -41.59 15.50
C ALA A 271 -25.94 -40.85 15.53
N ALA A 272 -26.05 -39.51 15.55
CA ALA A 272 -25.13 -38.50 16.07
C ALA A 272 -23.91 -38.06 15.23
N ALA A 273 -23.93 -36.78 14.82
CA ALA A 273 -22.89 -35.75 15.07
C ALA A 273 -23.38 -34.40 14.49
N ALA A 274 -23.71 -33.42 15.35
CA ALA A 274 -22.83 -32.30 15.77
C ALA A 274 -22.67 -31.24 14.64
N GLU A 275 -23.38 -30.11 14.74
CA GLU A 275 -22.91 -28.84 15.32
C GLU A 275 -21.67 -28.25 14.63
N ALA A 276 -21.85 -27.10 13.98
CA ALA A 276 -20.83 -26.08 13.80
C ALA A 276 -21.48 -24.70 13.52
N GLU A 277 -21.36 -23.80 14.49
CA GLU A 277 -21.54 -22.35 14.36
C GLU A 277 -20.53 -21.72 13.38
N PRO A 278 -20.79 -20.50 12.88
CA PRO A 278 -19.74 -19.55 12.59
C PRO A 278 -19.77 -18.37 13.57
N ALA A 279 -18.65 -18.17 14.25
CA ALA A 279 -18.36 -17.00 15.08
C ALA A 279 -18.23 -15.72 14.25
N ALA A 280 -18.67 -14.61 14.86
CA ALA A 280 -18.43 -13.23 14.46
C ALA A 280 -17.08 -12.71 14.97
#